data_AF-A0A9P3BM74-F1
#
_entry.id   AF-A0A9P3BM74-F1
#
_cell.length_a   1.000
_cell.length_b   1.000
_cell.length_c   1.000
_cell.angle_alpha   90.00
_cell.angle_beta   90.00
_cell.angle_gamma   90.00
#
_symmetry.space_group_name_H-M   'P 1'
#
loop_
_entity.id
_entity.type
_entity.pdbx_description
1 polymer ?
#
loop_
_entity_poly.entity_id
_entity_poly.type
_entity_poly.pdbx_seq_one_letter_code
_entity_poly.pdbx_strand_id
1 'polypeptide(L)'
;LDPALLRPGRVDMTIAFGYAGRDAMRELFSAIYSILEGDARGSRMKSVKKASGQGEKQHVEATLTQRKRQCLSKEKIEELASEFASRIPEGEFTAAEIQGHLLNYKNEPEAAINAVEEWVRSVRAKRKEKEQSK
;
A
#
# COMPACT_ATOMS: atom_id res chain seq x y z
N LEU A 1 5.85 -29.77 10.44
CA LEU A 1 5.72 -30.31 9.07
C LEU A 1 6.53 -31.60 9.00
N ASP A 2 6.04 -32.62 8.30
CA ASP A 2 6.82 -33.84 8.08
C ASP A 2 8.08 -33.52 7.24
N PRO A 3 9.29 -33.95 7.66
CA PRO A 3 10.52 -33.76 6.89
C PRO A 3 10.45 -34.32 5.46
N ALA A 4 9.61 -35.31 5.20
CA ALA A 4 9.39 -35.86 3.86
C ALA A 4 8.78 -34.85 2.88
N LEU A 5 8.07 -33.82 3.38
CA LEU A 5 7.47 -32.76 2.56
C LEU A 5 8.47 -31.66 2.14
N LEU A 6 9.65 -31.59 2.78
CA LEU A 6 10.68 -30.58 2.50
C LEU A 6 11.83 -31.12 1.63
N ARG A 7 11.68 -32.34 1.08
CA ARG A 7 12.75 -32.99 0.32
C ARG A 7 12.96 -32.29 -1.04
N PRO A 8 14.22 -32.14 -1.50
CA PRO A 8 14.53 -31.60 -2.82
C PRO A 8 13.75 -32.31 -3.94
N GLY A 9 13.21 -31.55 -4.89
CA GLY A 9 12.30 -32.04 -5.95
C GLY A 9 10.81 -32.06 -5.59
N ARG A 10 10.45 -31.75 -4.33
CA ARG A 10 9.06 -31.42 -3.92
C ARG A 10 8.90 -29.94 -3.56
N VAL A 11 9.90 -29.38 -2.89
CA VAL A 11 9.99 -27.96 -2.54
C VAL A 11 11.36 -27.46 -2.93
N ASP A 12 11.42 -26.60 -3.95
CA ASP A 12 12.66 -26.03 -4.45
C ASP A 12 12.94 -24.62 -3.89
N MET A 13 11.95 -23.98 -3.28
CA MET A 13 12.10 -22.68 -2.62
C MET A 13 11.18 -22.54 -1.41
N THR A 14 11.70 -22.02 -0.31
CA THR A 14 10.93 -21.67 0.90
C THR A 14 11.12 -20.20 1.20
N ILE A 15 10.02 -19.47 1.40
CA ILE A 15 10.02 -18.06 1.81
C ILE A 15 9.29 -17.96 3.15
N ALA A 16 9.93 -17.34 4.14
CA ALA A 16 9.27 -16.97 5.38
C ALA A 16 8.62 -15.59 5.23
N PHE A 17 7.30 -15.52 5.43
CA PHE A 17 6.59 -14.24 5.55
C PHE A 17 6.62 -13.79 7.01
N GLY A 18 7.35 -12.72 7.28
CA GLY A 18 7.46 -12.13 8.60
C GLY A 18 6.49 -10.97 8.83
N TYR A 19 6.74 -10.23 9.89
CA TYR A 19 6.09 -8.96 10.18
C TYR A 19 6.58 -7.86 9.22
N ALA A 20 5.74 -6.85 9.02
CA ALA A 20 6.10 -5.70 8.20
C ALA A 20 7.14 -4.83 8.94
N GLY A 21 8.24 -4.51 8.27
CA GLY A 21 9.18 -3.46 8.70
C GLY A 21 8.75 -2.09 8.20
N ARG A 22 9.37 -1.00 8.70
CA ARG A 22 8.99 0.38 8.33
C ARG A 22 8.93 0.62 6.82
N ASP A 23 9.89 0.10 6.07
CA ASP A 23 9.91 0.30 4.62
C ASP A 23 8.71 -0.36 3.93
N ALA A 24 8.36 -1.58 4.34
CA ALA A 24 7.17 -2.25 3.83
C ALA A 24 5.88 -1.49 4.19
N MET A 25 5.80 -0.89 5.39
CA MET A 25 4.66 -0.06 5.80
C MET A 25 4.54 1.20 4.95
N ARG A 26 5.67 1.87 4.69
CA ARG A 26 5.73 3.05 3.82
C ARG A 26 5.29 2.72 2.40
N GLU A 27 5.84 1.66 1.83
CA GLU A 27 5.49 1.20 0.48
C GLU A 27 4.02 0.83 0.39
N LEU A 28 3.48 0.13 1.38
CA LEU A 28 2.08 -0.27 1.42
C LEU A 28 1.14 0.95 1.49
N PHE A 29 1.47 1.93 2.33
CA PHE A 29 0.74 3.20 2.44
C PHE A 29 0.77 3.93 1.10
N SER A 30 1.96 4.19 0.56
CA SER A 30 2.11 4.85 -0.73
C SER A 30 1.40 4.11 -1.84
N ALA A 31 1.48 2.77 -1.89
CA ALA A 31 0.80 1.98 -2.90
C ALA A 31 -0.72 2.15 -2.84
N ILE A 32 -1.34 2.05 -1.66
CA ILE A 32 -2.81 2.14 -1.51
C ILE A 32 -3.32 3.53 -1.89
N TYR A 33 -2.66 4.59 -1.43
CA TYR A 33 -3.12 5.97 -1.64
C TYR A 33 -2.68 6.56 -2.98
N SER A 34 -1.54 6.15 -3.55
CA SER A 34 -1.11 6.59 -4.89
C SER A 34 -2.01 6.06 -6.01
N ILE A 35 -2.66 4.91 -5.80
CA ILE A 35 -3.63 4.35 -6.77
C ILE A 35 -4.89 5.22 -6.83
N LEU A 36 -5.32 5.78 -5.70
CA LEU A 36 -6.56 6.55 -5.60
C LEU A 36 -6.44 7.95 -6.20
N GLU A 37 -5.24 8.51 -6.20
CA GLU A 37 -4.99 9.82 -6.80
C GLU A 37 -4.70 9.80 -8.30
N GLY A 38 -4.26 8.64 -8.80
CA GLY A 38 -3.79 8.49 -10.17
C GLY A 38 -4.68 7.69 -11.11
N ASP A 39 -5.58 6.83 -10.62
CA ASP A 39 -6.38 6.00 -11.53
C ASP A 39 -7.68 5.49 -10.90
N ALA A 40 -8.80 5.94 -11.48
CA ALA A 40 -9.99 5.12 -11.59
C ALA A 40 -9.59 3.77 -12.22
N ARG A 41 -9.27 2.76 -11.40
CA ARG A 41 -9.14 1.36 -11.84
C ARG A 41 -10.49 0.74 -12.22
N GLY A 42 -11.34 1.51 -12.88
CA GLY A 42 -12.54 1.09 -13.58
C GLY A 42 -12.43 1.38 -15.07
N SER A 43 -11.40 0.90 -15.76
CA SER A 43 -11.44 0.49 -17.18
C SER A 43 -10.03 0.12 -17.70
N ARG A 44 -9.49 -1.03 -17.30
CA ARG A 44 -8.44 -1.73 -18.08
C ARG A 44 -9.03 -2.95 -18.79
N MET A 45 -10.22 -2.76 -19.36
CA MET A 45 -10.87 -3.71 -20.24
C MET A 45 -11.78 -2.95 -21.21
N LYS A 46 -11.21 -2.26 -22.21
CA LYS A 46 -11.80 -2.05 -23.53
C LYS A 46 -10.80 -1.40 -24.51
N SER A 47 -10.69 -2.05 -25.66
CA SER A 47 -10.36 -1.47 -26.98
C SER A 47 -8.90 -1.29 -27.36
N VAL A 48 -8.37 -2.41 -27.86
CA VAL A 48 -7.44 -2.52 -28.97
C VAL A 48 -7.93 -1.73 -30.22
N LYS A 49 -7.03 -0.92 -30.84
CA LYS A 49 -7.03 -0.36 -32.22
C LYS A 49 -8.03 0.80 -32.53
N LYS A 50 -7.74 1.84 -33.34
CA LYS A 50 -6.66 2.16 -34.31
C LYS A 50 -6.67 3.69 -34.62
N ALA A 51 -5.58 4.15 -35.25
CA ALA A 51 -5.16 5.50 -35.64
C ALA A 51 -6.04 6.30 -36.63
N SER A 52 -5.89 7.65 -36.62
CA SER A 52 -5.43 8.48 -37.76
C SER A 52 -5.47 9.99 -37.41
N GLY A 53 -4.53 10.80 -37.95
CA GLY A 53 -4.73 12.26 -38.12
C GLY A 53 -3.61 13.17 -37.61
N GLN A 54 -2.90 13.80 -38.55
CA GLN A 54 -1.78 14.75 -38.39
C GLN A 54 -2.20 16.13 -37.85
N GLY A 55 -1.25 16.87 -37.24
CA GLY A 55 -1.40 18.30 -36.98
C GLY A 55 -0.27 18.89 -36.12
N GLU A 56 0.52 19.77 -36.72
CA GLU A 56 1.70 20.43 -36.15
C GLU A 56 1.42 21.42 -35.01
N LYS A 57 2.42 21.51 -34.10
CA LYS A 57 2.89 22.71 -33.37
C LYS A 57 1.87 23.46 -32.50
N GLN A 58 1.87 23.14 -31.20
CA GLN A 58 1.71 24.05 -30.04
C GLN A 58 1.44 23.26 -28.75
N HIS A 59 2.46 22.74 -28.03
CA HIS A 59 2.24 22.28 -26.64
C HIS A 59 3.52 22.02 -25.83
N VAL A 60 4.54 22.87 -25.92
CA VAL A 60 5.79 22.65 -25.14
C VAL A 60 5.72 23.22 -23.71
N GLU A 61 4.68 24.02 -23.38
CA GLU A 61 4.63 24.76 -22.12
C GLU A 61 3.62 24.20 -21.10
N ALA A 62 2.58 23.50 -21.56
CA ALA A 62 1.53 22.94 -20.71
C ALA A 62 1.80 21.52 -20.18
N THR A 63 3.04 21.01 -20.31
CA THR A 63 3.48 19.76 -19.67
C THR A 63 4.13 19.95 -18.30
N LEU A 64 4.63 21.15 -17.96
CA LEU A 64 5.21 21.41 -16.63
C LEU A 64 4.14 21.62 -15.54
N THR A 65 3.00 22.24 -15.88
CA THR A 65 1.96 22.59 -14.90
C THR A 65 1.17 21.37 -14.40
N GLN A 66 1.07 20.31 -15.20
CA GLN A 66 0.43 19.05 -14.80
C GLN A 66 1.32 18.23 -13.86
N ARG A 67 2.64 18.23 -14.08
CA ARG A 67 3.61 17.60 -13.16
C ARG A 67 3.64 18.25 -11.78
N LYS A 68 3.49 19.57 -11.70
CA LYS A 68 3.55 20.29 -10.42
C LYS A 68 2.33 20.06 -9.51
N ARG A 69 1.16 19.74 -10.07
CA ARG A 69 -0.03 19.33 -9.29
C ARG A 69 0.02 17.88 -8.82
N GLN A 70 0.65 16.98 -9.58
CA GLN A 70 0.82 15.57 -9.21
C GLN A 70 2.01 15.32 -8.27
N CYS A 71 3.02 16.21 -8.22
CA CYS A 71 4.10 16.13 -7.23
C CYS A 71 3.65 16.48 -5.81
N LEU A 72 2.83 17.53 -5.65
CA LEU A 72 2.41 18.00 -4.32
C LEU A 72 1.71 16.92 -3.51
N SER A 73 0.94 16.07 -4.17
CA SER A 73 0.17 15.05 -3.49
C SER A 73 0.94 13.75 -3.25
N LYS A 74 1.80 13.36 -4.19
CA LYS A 74 2.72 12.24 -3.99
C LYS A 74 3.73 12.53 -2.87
N GLU A 75 4.31 13.74 -2.85
CA GLU A 75 5.20 14.19 -1.78
C GLU A 75 4.48 14.15 -0.42
N LYS A 76 3.24 14.63 -0.38
CA LYS A 76 2.41 14.56 0.83
C LYS A 76 2.13 13.12 1.27
N ILE A 77 1.83 12.21 0.34
CA ILE A 77 1.63 10.78 0.65
C ILE A 77 2.92 10.17 1.21
N GLU A 78 4.08 10.52 0.66
CA GLU A 78 5.38 10.03 1.16
C GLU A 78 5.69 10.54 2.57
N GLU A 79 5.37 11.79 2.88
CA GLU A 79 5.47 12.35 4.25
C GLU A 79 4.55 11.61 5.22
N LEU A 80 3.28 11.44 4.85
CA LEU A 80 2.28 10.74 5.64
C LEU A 80 2.64 9.26 5.83
N ALA A 81 3.20 8.61 4.80
CA ALA A 81 3.70 7.24 4.88
C ALA A 81 4.84 7.10 5.90
N SER A 82 5.76 8.09 5.93
CA SER A 82 6.86 8.13 6.90
C SER A 82 6.35 8.30 8.32
N GLU A 83 5.36 9.18 8.51
CA GLU A 83 4.71 9.39 9.80
C GLU A 83 3.96 8.12 10.27
N PHE A 84 3.19 7.51 9.38
CA PHE A 84 2.49 6.25 9.63
C PHE A 84 3.43 5.13 10.09
N ALA A 85 4.54 4.94 9.37
CA ALA A 85 5.54 3.94 9.70
C ALA A 85 6.28 4.23 11.01
N SER A 86 6.39 5.50 11.41
CA SER A 86 7.00 5.90 12.69
C SER A 86 6.08 5.66 13.89
N ARG A 87 4.76 5.71 13.69
CA ARG A 87 3.77 5.46 14.77
C ARG A 87 3.52 3.98 15.04
N ILE A 88 3.82 3.09 14.08
CA ILE A 88 3.61 1.64 14.22
C ILE A 88 4.89 0.97 14.73
N PRO A 89 4.82 0.12 15.77
CA PRO A 89 5.96 -0.67 16.20
C PRO A 89 6.34 -1.71 15.14
N GLU A 90 7.63 -1.73 14.77
CA GLU A 90 8.18 -2.72 13.84
C GLU A 90 8.08 -4.13 14.43
N GLY A 91 7.86 -5.13 13.58
CA GLY A 91 7.95 -6.53 14.02
C GLY A 91 6.72 -7.07 14.75
N GLU A 92 5.62 -6.33 14.81
CA GLU A 92 4.39 -6.79 15.51
C GLU A 92 3.23 -7.13 14.58
N PHE A 93 3.12 -6.42 13.46
CA PHE A 93 1.99 -6.49 12.55
C PHE A 93 2.41 -7.06 11.20
N THR A 94 1.56 -7.90 10.63
CA THR A 94 1.75 -8.42 9.27
C THR A 94 1.35 -7.37 8.23
N ALA A 95 1.90 -7.47 7.02
CA ALA A 95 1.54 -6.58 5.93
C ALA A 95 0.03 -6.59 5.64
N ALA A 96 -0.64 -7.75 5.80
CA ALA A 96 -2.07 -7.89 5.57
C ALA A 96 -2.92 -7.14 6.61
N GLU A 97 -2.52 -7.15 7.88
CA GLU A 97 -3.24 -6.42 8.94
C GLU A 97 -3.16 -4.91 8.73
N ILE A 98 -1.96 -4.42 8.39
CA ILE A 98 -1.73 -3.02 8.06
C ILE A 98 -2.54 -2.63 6.83
N GLN A 99 -2.52 -3.46 5.79
CA GLN A 99 -3.30 -3.22 4.58
C GLN A 99 -4.80 -3.16 4.89
N GLY A 100 -5.30 -4.05 5.76
CA GLY A 100 -6.69 -4.06 6.19
C GLY A 100 -7.11 -2.76 6.88
N HIS A 101 -6.25 -2.22 7.76
CA HIS A 101 -6.48 -0.91 8.38
C HIS A 101 -6.55 0.21 7.34
N LEU A 102 -5.55 0.29 6.46
CA LEU A 102 -5.48 1.31 5.42
C LEU A 102 -6.67 1.24 4.43
N LEU A 103 -7.17 0.04 4.14
CA LEU A 103 -8.35 -0.17 3.30
C LEU A 103 -9.67 0.26 3.94
N ASN A 104 -9.72 0.49 5.25
CA ASN A 104 -10.89 1.09 5.90
C ASN A 104 -10.95 2.61 5.69
N TYR A 105 -9.79 3.25 5.50
CA TYR A 105 -9.63 4.69 5.33
C TYR A 105 -9.19 5.04 3.90
N LYS A 106 -9.84 4.46 2.87
CA LYS A 106 -9.37 4.54 1.47
C LYS A 106 -9.12 5.97 1.02
N ASN A 107 -10.04 6.89 1.28
CA ASN A 107 -9.94 8.27 0.77
C ASN A 107 -9.36 9.26 1.79
N GLU A 108 -8.98 8.78 2.99
CA GLU A 108 -8.63 9.63 4.12
C GLU A 108 -7.29 9.17 4.75
N PRO A 109 -6.14 9.45 4.09
CA PRO A 109 -4.83 9.04 4.59
C PRO A 109 -4.49 9.68 5.96
N GLU A 110 -4.94 10.90 6.21
CA GLU A 110 -4.73 11.59 7.49
C GLU A 110 -5.54 10.95 8.62
N ALA A 111 -6.79 10.55 8.34
CA ALA A 111 -7.62 9.83 9.31
C ALA A 111 -7.01 8.47 9.66
N ALA A 112 -6.40 7.78 8.69
CA ALA A 112 -5.71 6.51 8.92
C ALA A 112 -4.55 6.63 9.92
N ILE A 113 -3.82 7.74 9.89
CA ILE A 113 -2.70 8.04 10.80
C ILE A 113 -3.20 8.41 12.19
N ASN A 114 -4.27 9.21 12.28
CA ASN A 114 -4.87 9.55 13.57
C ASN A 114 -5.48 8.33 14.27
N ALA A 115 -6.10 7.43 13.51
CA ALA A 115 -6.67 6.19 14.03
C ALA A 115 -5.63 5.08 14.30
N VAL A 116 -4.36 5.25 13.89
CA VAL A 116 -3.37 4.16 13.94
C VAL A 116 -3.05 3.72 15.37
N GLU A 117 -2.96 4.66 16.31
CA GLU A 117 -2.62 4.34 17.71
C GLU A 117 -3.74 3.54 18.39
N GLU A 118 -4.99 3.96 18.15
CA GLU A 118 -6.16 3.26 18.65
C GLU A 118 -6.27 1.87 18.01
N TRP A 119 -6.03 1.79 16.70
CA TRP A 119 -6.00 0.53 15.97
C TRP A 119 -4.95 -0.44 16.55
N VAL A 120 -3.70 0.00 16.76
CA VAL A 120 -2.62 -0.80 17.37
C VAL A 120 -3.05 -1.35 18.74
N ARG A 121 -3.67 -0.52 19.58
CA ARG A 121 -4.20 -0.96 20.89
C ARG A 121 -5.31 -2.00 20.73
N SER A 122 -6.25 -1.76 19.82
CA SER A 122 -7.38 -2.67 19.57
C SER A 122 -6.93 -4.04 19.07
N VAL A 123 -5.95 -4.09 18.17
CA VAL A 123 -5.43 -5.35 17.61
C VAL A 123 -4.67 -6.13 18.67
N ARG A 124 -3.83 -5.45 19.47
CA ARG A 124 -3.13 -6.07 20.61
C ARG A 124 -4.12 -6.67 21.62
N ALA A 125 -5.21 -5.97 21.94
CA ALA A 125 -6.25 -6.47 22.83
C ALA A 125 -6.94 -7.72 22.25
N LYS A 126 -7.42 -7.64 21.00
CA LYS A 126 -8.06 -8.77 20.30
C LYS A 126 -7.15 -10.01 20.20
N ARG A 127 -5.83 -9.80 20.03
CA ARG A 127 -4.86 -10.90 19.96
C ARG A 127 -4.70 -11.59 21.31
N LYS A 128 -4.59 -10.82 22.40
CA LYS A 128 -4.54 -11.35 23.77
C LYS A 128 -5.80 -12.15 24.13
N GLU A 129 -6.97 -11.66 23.76
CA GLU A 129 -8.24 -12.36 24.01
C GLU A 129 -8.32 -13.69 23.25
N LYS A 130 -7.92 -13.70 21.97
CA LYS A 130 -7.85 -14.93 21.16
C LYS A 130 -6.83 -15.94 21.70
N GLU A 131 -5.73 -15.47 22.27
CA GLU A 131 -4.70 -16.32 22.87
C GLU A 131 -5.11 -16.88 24.24
N GLN A 132 -5.92 -16.13 25.00
CA GLN A 132 -6.51 -16.62 26.25
C GLN A 132 -7.67 -17.61 26.04
N SER A 133 -8.33 -17.55 24.88
CA SER A 133 -9.44 -18.44 24.54
C SER A 133 -8.99 -19.72 23.81
N LYS A 134 -7.69 -19.92 23.58
CA LYS A 134 -7.15 -21.06 22.81
C LYS A 134 -6.44 -22.05 23.71
#